data_AF-A0A953ZFM2-F1
#
_entry.id   AF-A0A953ZFM2-F1
#
_cell.length_a   1.000
_cell.length_b   1.000
_cell.length_c   1.000
_cell.angle_alpha   90.00
_cell.angle_beta   90.00
_cell.angle_gamma   90.00
#
_symmetry.space_group_name_H-M   'P 1'
#
loop_
_entity.id
_entity.type
_entity.pdbx_description
1 polymer ?
#
loop_
_entity_poly.entity_id
_entity_poly.type
_entity_poly.pdbx_seq_one_letter_code
_entity_poly.pdbx_strand_id
1 'polypeptide(L)'
;GKTVVIKTENMDRQKAFHALGRAIERLGGNYFTGLDVGTTREDLLEIAGETKYVAKDLDFGKATARGVMAAIKGAMKHKFGSDSFEDRSVAVQGLGAVGAELVTMLSAEGAELFVADADQTLANEVGEKMECEVVNAARILNAEVDVLSPCALGSIFTTQNADALRCKIIAGSANNQLATPAAGEALRKADITYVPDYVANAGALIKGVTEYVEAREVGFDVVDRIGQNVLMVLERADKEGRTTNEVADLIARERLA
;
A
#
# COMPACT_ATOMS: atom_id res chain seq x y z
N GLY A 1 -16.53 -2.09 -6.12
CA GLY A 1 -17.46 -0.94 -5.93
C GLY A 1 -16.78 0.11 -5.07
N LYS A 2 -17.42 1.27 -4.85
CA LYS A 2 -16.91 2.36 -4.00
C LYS A 2 -18.08 3.16 -3.42
N THR A 3 -17.97 3.59 -2.17
CA THR A 3 -18.87 4.58 -1.55
C THR A 3 -18.15 5.91 -1.41
N VAL A 4 -18.83 7.01 -1.71
CA VAL A 4 -18.39 8.38 -1.40
C VAL A 4 -19.48 9.05 -0.59
N VAL A 5 -19.13 9.57 0.59
CA VAL A 5 -20.04 10.33 1.46
C VAL A 5 -19.72 11.81 1.30
N ILE A 6 -20.63 12.58 0.72
CA ILE A 6 -20.47 14.03 0.54
C ILE A 6 -20.84 14.73 1.84
N LYS A 7 -19.85 15.34 2.50
CA LYS A 7 -20.06 16.12 3.72
C LYS A 7 -20.77 17.44 3.39
N THR A 8 -21.86 17.73 4.09
CA THR A 8 -22.55 19.03 4.06
C THR A 8 -22.38 19.77 5.40
N GLU A 9 -22.55 21.09 5.42
CA GLU A 9 -22.26 21.94 6.60
C GLU A 9 -22.98 21.50 7.87
N ASN A 10 -24.22 21.03 7.75
CA ASN A 10 -25.07 20.64 8.89
C ASN A 10 -25.30 19.13 8.98
N MET A 11 -24.41 18.32 8.40
CA MET A 11 -24.53 16.87 8.41
C MET A 11 -24.35 16.32 9.83
N ASP A 12 -25.37 15.64 10.35
CA ASP A 12 -25.23 14.76 11.51
C ASP A 12 -24.50 13.49 11.05
N ARG A 13 -23.20 13.42 11.40
CA ARG A 13 -22.31 12.35 10.94
C ARG A 13 -22.82 10.97 11.37
N GLN A 14 -23.22 10.82 12.63
CA GLN A 14 -23.69 9.54 13.16
C GLN A 14 -24.94 9.05 12.42
N LYS A 15 -25.95 9.92 12.27
CA LYS A 15 -27.17 9.58 11.53
C LYS A 15 -26.89 9.26 10.06
N ALA A 16 -25.94 9.96 9.44
CA ALA A 16 -25.55 9.70 8.06
C ALA A 16 -24.94 8.29 7.91
N PHE A 17 -24.06 7.86 8.81
CA PHE A 17 -23.46 6.52 8.74
C PHE A 17 -24.43 5.39 9.10
N HIS A 18 -25.38 5.61 10.01
CA HIS A 18 -26.52 4.68 10.17
C HIS A 18 -27.37 4.57 8.89
N ALA A 19 -27.68 5.70 8.25
CA ALA A 19 -28.43 5.69 6.99
C ALA A 19 -27.67 4.96 5.87
N LEU A 20 -26.35 5.11 5.82
CA LEU A 20 -25.48 4.37 4.93
C LEU A 20 -25.53 2.86 5.22
N GLY A 21 -25.47 2.46 6.49
CA GLY A 21 -25.59 1.05 6.90
C GLY A 21 -26.91 0.41 6.41
N ARG A 22 -28.04 1.11 6.58
CA ARG A 22 -29.34 0.64 6.04
C ARG A 22 -29.35 0.57 4.51
N ALA A 23 -28.68 1.49 3.83
CA ALA A 23 -28.57 1.45 2.38
C ALA A 23 -27.74 0.24 1.91
N ILE A 24 -26.65 -0.07 2.61
CA ILE A 24 -25.81 -1.25 2.34
C ILE A 24 -26.59 -2.54 2.62
N GLU A 25 -27.33 -2.62 3.72
CA GLU A 25 -28.14 -3.82 4.05
C GLU A 25 -29.13 -4.16 2.93
N ARG A 26 -29.75 -3.15 2.32
CA ARG A 26 -30.67 -3.33 1.18
C ARG A 26 -30.00 -3.94 -0.07
N LEU A 27 -28.67 -3.87 -0.18
CA LEU A 27 -27.92 -4.51 -1.26
C LEU A 27 -27.73 -6.01 -1.04
N GLY A 28 -28.12 -6.55 0.13
CA GLY A 28 -28.26 -7.99 0.36
C GLY A 28 -26.96 -8.79 0.20
N GLY A 29 -25.82 -8.22 0.61
CA GLY A 29 -24.51 -8.87 0.50
C GLY A 29 -23.82 -8.72 -0.86
N ASN A 30 -24.42 -8.00 -1.82
CA ASN A 30 -23.75 -7.67 -3.08
C ASN A 30 -22.73 -6.52 -2.94
N TYR A 31 -22.67 -5.88 -1.77
CA TYR A 31 -21.74 -4.81 -1.48
C TYR A 31 -21.27 -4.90 -0.03
N PHE A 32 -19.94 -4.87 0.13
CA PHE A 32 -19.28 -4.77 1.42
C PHE A 32 -18.50 -3.47 1.48
N THR A 33 -18.46 -2.83 2.65
CA THR A 33 -17.69 -1.61 2.88
C THR A 33 -16.58 -1.82 3.92
N GLY A 34 -15.61 -0.92 3.94
CA GLY A 34 -14.52 -0.91 4.93
C GLY A 34 -14.01 0.51 5.15
N LEU A 35 -12.87 0.63 5.83
CA LEU A 35 -12.24 1.91 6.13
C LEU A 35 -11.65 2.56 4.87
N ASP A 36 -11.79 3.87 4.77
CA ASP A 36 -11.21 4.68 3.70
C ASP A 36 -10.91 6.12 4.17
N VAL A 37 -10.23 6.90 3.33
CA VAL A 37 -9.89 8.30 3.60
C VAL A 37 -11.16 9.09 3.96
N GLY A 38 -11.13 9.76 5.11
CA GLY A 38 -12.25 10.56 5.62
C GLY A 38 -13.29 9.79 6.44
N THR A 39 -13.08 8.48 6.66
CA THR A 39 -13.87 7.64 7.58
C THR A 39 -13.00 7.16 8.74
N THR A 40 -13.62 6.89 9.88
CA THR A 40 -12.97 6.39 11.10
C THR A 40 -13.56 5.05 11.52
N ARG A 41 -12.96 4.40 12.52
CA ARG A 41 -13.51 3.15 13.06
C ARG A 41 -14.89 3.36 13.66
N GLU A 42 -15.12 4.48 14.32
CA GLU A 42 -16.41 4.86 14.90
C GLU A 42 -17.49 4.89 13.81
N ASP A 43 -17.21 5.48 12.65
CA ASP A 43 -18.15 5.48 11.52
C ASP A 43 -18.50 4.07 11.05
N LEU A 44 -17.52 3.16 10.99
CA LEU A 44 -17.77 1.76 10.63
C LEU A 44 -18.60 1.03 11.68
N LEU A 45 -18.46 1.38 12.96
CA LEU A 45 -19.31 0.85 14.03
C LEU A 45 -20.75 1.33 13.90
N GLU A 46 -20.97 2.58 13.48
CA GLU A 46 -22.33 3.08 13.19
C GLU A 46 -22.98 2.36 12.00
N ILE A 47 -22.21 2.08 10.94
CA ILE A 47 -22.65 1.23 9.83
C ILE A 47 -22.97 -0.19 10.33
N ALA A 48 -22.11 -0.75 11.18
CA ALA A 48 -22.24 -2.12 11.69
C ALA A 48 -23.46 -2.33 12.59
N GLY A 49 -24.00 -1.26 13.18
CA GLY A 49 -25.27 -1.29 13.89
C GLY A 49 -26.47 -1.65 13.00
N GLU A 50 -26.34 -1.49 11.69
CA GLU A 50 -27.43 -1.64 10.72
C GLU A 50 -27.18 -2.80 9.71
N THR A 51 -25.94 -3.25 9.55
CA THR A 51 -25.58 -4.32 8.61
C THR A 51 -24.34 -5.10 9.02
N LYS A 52 -24.26 -6.37 8.61
CA LYS A 52 -23.04 -7.19 8.74
C LYS A 52 -22.04 -7.01 7.59
N TYR A 53 -22.41 -6.34 6.51
CA TYR A 53 -21.57 -6.20 5.31
C TYR A 53 -20.53 -5.06 5.43
N VAL A 54 -19.84 -5.01 6.58
CA VAL A 54 -18.82 -3.99 6.90
C VAL A 54 -17.63 -4.60 7.63
N ALA A 55 -16.43 -4.35 7.11
CA ALA A 55 -15.18 -4.76 7.75
C ALA A 55 -14.79 -3.76 8.85
N LYS A 56 -15.16 -4.03 10.11
CA LYS A 56 -15.01 -3.08 11.24
C LYS A 56 -13.88 -3.40 12.23
N ASP A 57 -13.46 -4.66 12.29
CA ASP A 57 -12.50 -5.17 13.28
C ASP A 57 -11.12 -5.49 12.69
N LEU A 58 -10.88 -5.06 11.45
CA LEU A 58 -9.64 -5.35 10.75
C LEU A 58 -8.57 -4.33 11.13
N ASP A 59 -7.36 -4.80 11.44
CA ASP A 59 -6.19 -3.92 11.52
C ASP A 59 -5.68 -3.63 10.11
N PHE A 60 -6.32 -2.64 9.47
CA PHE A 60 -6.04 -2.22 8.08
C PHE A 60 -4.57 -1.80 7.90
N GLY A 61 -3.99 -1.17 8.93
CA GLY A 61 -2.60 -0.72 8.94
C GLY A 61 -1.65 -1.91 8.81
N LYS A 62 -1.76 -2.88 9.72
CA LYS A 62 -0.89 -4.06 9.74
C LYS A 62 -1.04 -4.96 8.53
N ALA A 63 -2.28 -5.19 8.09
CA ALA A 63 -2.53 -6.01 6.90
C ALA A 63 -1.88 -5.41 5.65
N THR A 64 -1.99 -4.09 5.48
CA THR A 64 -1.36 -3.38 4.36
C THR A 64 0.15 -3.35 4.49
N ALA A 65 0.69 -3.07 5.67
CA ALA A 65 2.14 -3.04 5.91
C ALA A 65 2.80 -4.40 5.61
N ARG A 66 2.18 -5.50 6.07
CA ARG A 66 2.65 -6.86 5.75
C ARG A 66 2.57 -7.16 4.25
N GLY A 67 1.52 -6.70 3.58
CA GLY A 67 1.39 -6.82 2.12
C GLY A 67 2.51 -6.11 1.37
N VAL A 68 2.84 -4.88 1.78
CA VAL A 68 3.96 -4.11 1.22
C VAL A 68 5.31 -4.79 1.52
N MET A 69 5.50 -5.31 2.73
CA MET A 69 6.70 -6.09 3.07
C MET A 69 6.86 -7.31 2.15
N ALA A 70 5.78 -8.07 1.93
CA ALA A 70 5.77 -9.19 1.00
C ALA A 70 6.05 -8.75 -0.45
N ALA A 71 5.52 -7.59 -0.87
CA ALA A 71 5.78 -7.00 -2.17
C ALA A 71 7.25 -6.62 -2.37
N ILE A 72 7.86 -5.99 -1.36
CA ILE A 72 9.30 -5.63 -1.34
C ILE A 72 10.13 -6.91 -1.49
N LYS A 73 9.87 -7.95 -0.69
CA LYS A 73 10.57 -9.24 -0.79
C LYS A 73 10.43 -9.88 -2.17
N GLY A 74 9.22 -9.87 -2.75
CA GLY A 74 8.98 -10.35 -4.12
C GLY A 74 9.79 -9.58 -5.17
N ALA A 75 9.86 -8.26 -5.05
CA ALA A 75 10.64 -7.42 -5.96
C ALA A 75 12.16 -7.58 -5.77
N MET A 76 12.64 -7.72 -4.54
CA MET A 76 14.05 -7.99 -4.25
C MET A 76 14.48 -9.36 -4.81
N LYS A 77 13.65 -10.38 -4.64
CA LYS A 77 13.91 -11.69 -5.24
C LYS A 77 14.07 -11.61 -6.75
N HIS A 78 13.25 -10.78 -7.41
CA HIS A 78 13.36 -10.54 -8.85
C HIS A 78 14.63 -9.75 -9.23
N LYS A 79 14.86 -8.57 -8.62
CA LYS A 79 15.94 -7.65 -9.00
C LYS A 79 17.32 -8.12 -8.54
N PHE A 80 17.40 -8.76 -7.37
CA PHE A 80 18.66 -9.13 -6.70
C PHE A 80 18.87 -10.64 -6.57
N GLY A 81 17.87 -11.46 -6.91
CA GLY A 81 17.95 -12.92 -6.74
C GLY A 81 17.78 -13.40 -5.29
N SER A 82 17.54 -12.50 -4.34
CA SER A 82 17.39 -12.77 -2.91
C SER A 82 16.34 -11.86 -2.29
N ASP A 83 15.61 -12.34 -1.30
CA ASP A 83 14.65 -11.57 -0.49
C ASP A 83 15.20 -11.18 0.90
N SER A 84 16.51 -11.41 1.14
CA SER A 84 17.21 -11.00 2.36
C SER A 84 17.47 -9.49 2.38
N PHE A 85 17.27 -8.88 3.55
CA PHE A 85 17.60 -7.48 3.82
C PHE A 85 19.04 -7.27 4.31
N GLU A 86 19.85 -8.32 4.41
CA GLU A 86 21.28 -8.21 4.71
C GLU A 86 21.97 -7.29 3.70
N ASP A 87 22.62 -6.24 4.20
CA ASP A 87 23.26 -5.17 3.42
C ASP A 87 22.31 -4.44 2.45
N ARG A 88 21.01 -4.35 2.79
CA ARG A 88 20.00 -3.63 1.98
C ARG A 88 19.46 -2.42 2.69
N SER A 89 19.40 -1.32 1.94
CA SER A 89 18.85 -0.05 2.41
C SER A 89 17.43 0.20 1.90
N VAL A 90 16.58 0.69 2.79
CA VAL A 90 15.17 1.01 2.50
C VAL A 90 14.83 2.41 2.98
N ALA A 91 14.34 3.25 2.07
CA ALA A 91 13.78 4.56 2.39
C ALA A 91 12.25 4.48 2.50
N VAL A 92 11.69 4.84 3.66
CA VAL A 92 10.24 4.89 3.89
C VAL A 92 9.79 6.34 4.00
N GLN A 93 8.93 6.79 3.07
CA GLN A 93 8.30 8.10 3.10
C GLN A 93 6.88 8.00 3.66
N GLY A 94 6.60 8.69 4.76
CA GLY A 94 5.32 8.65 5.45
C GLY A 94 5.29 7.61 6.54
N LEU A 95 5.07 8.06 7.77
CA LEU A 95 5.15 7.29 9.02
C LEU A 95 3.78 7.24 9.72
N GLY A 96 2.70 7.34 8.93
CA GLY A 96 1.35 6.99 9.39
C GLY A 96 1.23 5.49 9.73
N ALA A 97 0.00 5.04 10.01
CA ALA A 97 -0.25 3.67 10.50
C ALA A 97 0.42 2.55 9.68
N VAL A 98 0.42 2.64 8.34
CA VAL A 98 1.06 1.63 7.48
C VAL A 98 2.58 1.79 7.44
N GLY A 99 3.06 3.03 7.31
CA GLY A 99 4.49 3.31 7.17
C GLY A 99 5.30 2.99 8.43
N ALA A 100 4.80 3.39 9.61
CA ALA A 100 5.45 3.08 10.89
C ALA A 100 5.48 1.56 11.17
N GLU A 101 4.41 0.85 10.83
CA GLU A 101 4.40 -0.61 10.96
C GLU A 101 5.37 -1.26 9.96
N LEU A 102 5.47 -0.76 8.73
CA LEU A 102 6.44 -1.25 7.75
C LEU A 102 7.89 -1.04 8.24
N VAL A 103 8.22 0.14 8.79
CA VAL A 103 9.52 0.40 9.43
C VAL A 103 9.80 -0.60 10.55
N THR A 104 8.79 -0.93 11.36
CA THR A 104 8.91 -1.96 12.42
C THR A 104 9.27 -3.33 11.84
N MET A 105 8.60 -3.76 10.77
CA MET A 105 8.90 -5.04 10.12
C MET A 105 10.29 -5.07 9.48
N LEU A 106 10.68 -3.99 8.80
CA LEU A 106 11.98 -3.90 8.13
C LEU A 106 13.14 -3.85 9.14
N SER A 107 12.97 -3.13 10.25
CA SER A 107 13.96 -3.06 11.33
C SER A 107 14.19 -4.45 11.94
N ALA A 108 13.11 -5.21 12.14
CA ALA A 108 13.20 -6.59 12.63
C ALA A 108 13.94 -7.54 11.67
N GLU A 109 14.06 -7.19 10.38
CA GLU A 109 14.78 -7.97 9.37
C GLU A 109 16.20 -7.43 9.10
N GLY A 110 16.64 -6.41 9.85
CA GLY A 110 17.99 -5.87 9.79
C GLY A 110 18.28 -4.98 8.58
N ALA A 111 17.24 -4.41 7.96
CA ALA A 111 17.42 -3.45 6.88
C ALA A 111 18.07 -2.15 7.40
N GLU A 112 18.93 -1.54 6.59
CA GLU A 112 19.39 -0.16 6.82
C GLU A 112 18.24 0.80 6.47
N LEU A 113 17.80 1.63 7.42
CA LEU A 113 16.54 2.36 7.29
C LEU A 113 16.72 3.88 7.25
N PHE A 114 16.12 4.47 6.23
CA PHE A 114 15.97 5.92 6.08
C PHE A 114 14.50 6.26 6.17
N VAL A 115 14.13 7.19 7.06
CA VAL A 115 12.72 7.54 7.28
C VAL A 115 12.49 9.02 7.11
N ALA A 116 11.32 9.39 6.60
CA ALA A 116 10.88 10.77 6.53
C ALA A 116 9.37 10.89 6.66
N ASP A 117 8.91 11.94 7.33
CA ASP A 117 7.51 12.34 7.39
C ASP A 117 7.39 13.88 7.26
N ALA A 118 6.21 14.37 6.87
CA ALA A 118 5.92 15.80 6.89
C ALA A 118 5.86 16.35 8.33
N ASP A 119 5.48 15.51 9.29
CA ASP A 119 5.64 15.77 10.72
C ASP A 119 7.05 15.39 11.19
N GLN A 120 7.90 16.41 11.37
CA GLN A 120 9.29 16.22 11.79
C GLN A 120 9.40 15.63 13.22
N THR A 121 8.43 15.91 14.09
CA THR A 121 8.43 15.34 15.46
C THR A 121 8.22 13.84 15.37
N LEU A 122 7.21 13.40 14.61
CA LEU A 122 6.95 11.98 14.37
C LEU A 122 8.16 11.28 13.73
N ALA A 123 8.80 11.91 12.74
CA ALA A 123 9.98 11.37 12.09
C ALA A 123 11.14 11.15 13.07
N ASN A 124 11.39 12.10 13.97
CA ASN A 124 12.41 11.99 15.00
C ASN A 124 12.09 10.90 16.03
N GLU A 125 10.82 10.82 16.48
CA GLU A 125 10.37 9.80 17.44
C GLU A 125 10.54 8.38 16.88
N VAL A 126 10.15 8.16 15.62
CA VAL A 126 10.33 6.86 14.95
C VAL A 126 11.82 6.58 14.72
N GLY A 127 12.59 7.58 14.27
CA GLY A 127 14.03 7.44 14.04
C GLY A 127 14.80 7.05 15.30
N GLU A 128 14.51 7.68 16.43
CA GLU A 128 15.13 7.34 17.72
C GLU A 128 14.70 5.95 18.20
N LYS A 129 13.39 5.66 18.16
CA LYS A 129 12.85 4.39 18.65
C LYS A 129 13.33 3.17 17.85
N MET A 130 13.51 3.34 16.54
CA MET A 130 13.81 2.25 15.61
C MET A 130 15.27 2.29 15.11
N GLU A 131 16.09 3.20 15.64
CA GLU A 131 17.49 3.41 15.26
C GLU A 131 17.67 3.63 13.74
N CYS A 132 16.78 4.41 13.13
CA CYS A 132 16.78 4.72 11.70
C CYS A 132 17.37 6.12 11.41
N GLU A 133 17.93 6.31 10.22
CA GLU A 133 18.35 7.64 9.77
C GLU A 133 17.13 8.50 9.38
N VAL A 134 16.97 9.65 10.03
CA VAL A 134 15.92 10.61 9.68
C VAL A 134 16.40 11.52 8.55
N VAL A 135 15.74 11.44 7.40
CA VAL A 135 16.03 12.24 6.21
C VAL A 135 14.99 13.35 6.05
N ASN A 136 15.40 14.47 5.46
CA ASN A 136 14.46 15.53 5.10
C ASN A 136 13.39 15.01 4.11
N ALA A 137 12.11 15.26 4.40
CA ALA A 137 10.99 14.80 3.57
C ALA A 137 11.05 15.27 2.10
N ALA A 138 11.67 16.41 1.82
CA ALA A 138 11.86 16.89 0.45
C ALA A 138 12.98 16.16 -0.30
N ARG A 139 13.82 15.38 0.39
CA ARG A 139 14.97 14.66 -0.17
C ARG A 139 14.81 13.15 -0.21
N ILE A 140 13.90 12.58 0.57
CA ILE A 140 13.74 11.12 0.72
C ILE A 140 13.54 10.37 -0.61
N LEU A 141 12.84 10.97 -1.58
CA LEU A 141 12.64 10.35 -2.91
C LEU A 141 13.94 10.19 -3.70
N ASN A 142 14.95 11.01 -3.40
CA ASN A 142 16.27 10.97 -4.06
C ASN A 142 17.33 10.28 -3.18
N ALA A 143 16.92 9.61 -2.10
CA ALA A 143 17.84 8.86 -1.26
C ALA A 143 18.56 7.78 -2.08
N GLU A 144 19.84 7.59 -1.78
CA GLU A 144 20.66 6.54 -2.39
C GLU A 144 20.42 5.23 -1.63
N VAL A 145 19.38 4.50 -2.01
CA VAL A 145 18.94 3.27 -1.33
C VAL A 145 18.65 2.15 -2.32
N ASP A 146 18.53 0.91 -1.86
CA ASP A 146 18.07 -0.18 -2.73
C ASP A 146 16.56 -0.10 -3.00
N VAL A 147 15.77 0.17 -1.96
CA VAL A 147 14.29 0.18 -2.02
C VAL A 147 13.74 1.52 -1.55
N LEU A 148 12.86 2.12 -2.35
CA LEU A 148 12.06 3.28 -1.97
C LEU A 148 10.60 2.85 -1.74
N SER A 149 10.09 3.09 -0.53
CA SER A 149 8.72 2.76 -0.12
C SER A 149 7.91 4.02 0.19
N PRO A 150 7.19 4.58 -0.80
CA PRO A 150 6.28 5.68 -0.58
C PRO A 150 4.97 5.23 0.10
N CYS A 151 4.68 5.79 1.26
CA CYS A 151 3.53 5.48 2.11
C CYS A 151 2.68 6.71 2.47
N ALA A 152 2.97 7.88 1.87
CA ALA A 152 2.28 9.14 2.16
C ALA A 152 1.38 9.62 1.01
N LEU A 153 1.98 10.02 -0.11
CA LEU A 153 1.31 10.78 -1.18
C LEU A 153 1.31 10.03 -2.50
N GLY A 154 0.25 10.25 -3.29
CA GLY A 154 0.17 9.82 -4.68
C GLY A 154 0.79 10.82 -5.65
N SER A 155 0.92 10.40 -6.91
CA SER A 155 1.39 11.17 -8.05
C SER A 155 2.80 11.75 -7.88
N ILE A 156 3.63 11.03 -7.13
CA ILE A 156 5.01 11.42 -6.79
C ILE A 156 6.03 11.01 -7.86
N PHE A 157 5.70 10.03 -8.71
CA PHE A 157 6.57 9.61 -9.81
C PHE A 157 6.05 10.16 -11.13
N THR A 158 6.90 10.92 -11.81
CA THR A 158 6.60 11.59 -13.07
C THR A 158 7.65 11.22 -14.11
N THR A 159 7.38 11.53 -15.37
CA THR A 159 8.39 11.37 -16.42
C THR A 159 9.60 12.28 -16.23
N GLN A 160 9.47 13.36 -15.45
CA GLN A 160 10.52 14.35 -15.24
C GLN A 160 11.47 13.99 -14.10
N ASN A 161 11.02 13.23 -13.10
CA ASN A 161 11.85 12.90 -11.94
C ASN A 161 12.40 11.48 -11.95
N ALA A 162 11.94 10.58 -12.83
CA ALA A 162 12.38 9.19 -12.89
C ALA A 162 13.92 9.06 -12.96
N ASP A 163 14.59 9.86 -13.80
CA ASP A 163 16.05 9.83 -13.98
C ASP A 163 16.84 10.35 -12.76
N ALA A 164 16.19 11.08 -11.85
CA ALA A 164 16.83 11.62 -10.64
C ALA A 164 16.77 10.66 -9.46
N LEU A 165 15.89 9.64 -9.53
CA LEU A 165 15.75 8.64 -8.49
C LEU A 165 16.99 7.74 -8.45
N ARG A 166 17.43 7.40 -7.24
CA ARG A 166 18.65 6.61 -7.03
C ARG A 166 18.38 5.22 -6.46
N CYS A 167 17.11 4.86 -6.35
CA CYS A 167 16.66 3.54 -5.91
C CYS A 167 16.67 2.50 -7.03
N LYS A 168 16.68 1.21 -6.66
CA LYS A 168 16.55 0.09 -7.60
C LYS A 168 15.13 -0.44 -7.69
N ILE A 169 14.40 -0.37 -6.57
CA ILE A 169 13.03 -0.85 -6.44
C ILE A 169 12.16 0.26 -5.85
N ILE A 170 10.94 0.40 -6.37
CA ILE A 170 9.87 1.18 -5.78
C ILE A 170 8.74 0.23 -5.40
N ALA A 171 8.44 0.14 -4.11
CA ALA A 171 7.33 -0.66 -3.58
C ALA A 171 6.82 -0.03 -2.28
N GLY A 172 5.62 0.53 -2.29
CA GLY A 172 5.06 1.26 -1.16
C GLY A 172 3.55 1.18 -1.08
N SER A 173 2.98 1.73 0.00
CA SER A 173 1.54 1.66 0.27
C SER A 173 0.70 2.80 -0.32
N ALA A 174 1.34 3.90 -0.74
CA ALA A 174 0.63 5.07 -1.25
C ALA A 174 -0.20 4.70 -2.50
N ASN A 175 -1.38 5.31 -2.64
CA ASN A 175 -2.25 5.12 -3.80
C ASN A 175 -1.89 6.10 -4.92
N ASN A 176 -2.06 5.67 -6.17
CA ASN A 176 -1.83 6.46 -7.38
C ASN A 176 -0.40 6.98 -7.49
N GLN A 177 0.61 6.18 -7.19
CA GLN A 177 2.01 6.63 -7.08
C GLN A 177 2.54 7.21 -8.39
N LEU A 178 2.20 6.60 -9.53
CA LEU A 178 2.49 7.13 -10.85
C LEU A 178 1.54 8.31 -11.15
N ALA A 179 2.10 9.47 -11.50
CA ALA A 179 1.29 10.62 -11.91
C ALA A 179 0.58 10.39 -13.26
N THR A 180 1.19 9.58 -14.12
CA THR A 180 0.61 9.14 -15.40
C THR A 180 1.12 7.73 -15.75
N PRO A 181 0.44 6.96 -16.61
CA PRO A 181 0.98 5.68 -17.10
C PRO A 181 2.36 5.81 -17.76
N ALA A 182 2.64 6.95 -18.41
CA ALA A 182 3.95 7.21 -19.03
C ALA A 182 5.11 7.28 -18.01
N ALA A 183 4.83 7.59 -16.74
CA ALA A 183 5.83 7.54 -15.68
C ALA A 183 6.34 6.12 -15.44
N GLY A 184 5.50 5.09 -15.63
CA GLY A 184 5.92 3.68 -15.54
C GLY A 184 6.99 3.32 -16.58
N GLU A 185 6.85 3.83 -17.81
CA GLU A 185 7.86 3.64 -18.86
C GLU A 185 9.14 4.44 -18.59
N ALA A 186 9.02 5.63 -17.99
CA ALA A 186 10.19 6.40 -17.57
C ALA A 186 10.99 5.66 -16.48
N LEU A 187 10.33 5.10 -15.47
CA LEU A 187 10.96 4.27 -14.44
C LEU A 187 11.62 3.02 -15.04
N ARG A 188 10.95 2.35 -15.98
CA ARG A 188 11.52 1.18 -16.68
C ARG A 188 12.79 1.53 -17.46
N LYS A 189 12.79 2.67 -18.18
CA LYS A 189 13.96 3.16 -18.91
C LYS A 189 15.12 3.55 -17.99
N ALA A 190 14.82 4.00 -16.77
CA ALA A 190 15.79 4.28 -15.73
C ALA A 190 16.30 3.02 -14.98
N ASP A 191 15.92 1.81 -15.43
CA ASP A 191 16.23 0.52 -14.77
C ASP A 191 15.71 0.41 -13.32
N ILE A 192 14.60 1.09 -13.03
CA ILE A 192 13.93 1.05 -11.73
C ILE A 192 12.76 0.06 -11.79
N THR A 193 12.79 -0.93 -10.91
CA THR A 193 11.69 -1.89 -10.75
C THR A 193 10.56 -1.25 -9.98
N TYR A 194 9.49 -0.87 -10.68
CA TYR A 194 8.27 -0.37 -10.07
C TYR A 194 7.29 -1.52 -9.77
N VAL A 195 6.91 -1.67 -8.51
CA VAL A 195 5.80 -2.55 -8.12
C VAL A 195 4.49 -1.76 -8.20
N PRO A 196 3.50 -2.20 -9.00
CA PRO A 196 2.20 -1.52 -9.07
C PRO A 196 1.57 -1.36 -7.69
N ASP A 197 1.21 -0.13 -7.36
CA ASP A 197 0.76 0.26 -6.03
C ASP A 197 -0.45 -0.55 -5.53
N TYR A 198 -1.45 -0.73 -6.38
CA TYR A 198 -2.66 -1.50 -6.09
C TYR A 198 -2.41 -3.01 -5.93
N VAL A 199 -1.25 -3.51 -6.34
CA VAL A 199 -0.81 -4.89 -6.04
C VAL A 199 -0.11 -4.91 -4.68
N ALA A 200 0.81 -3.97 -4.44
CA ALA A 200 1.58 -3.90 -3.20
C ALA A 200 0.71 -3.61 -1.96
N ASN A 201 -0.26 -2.71 -2.08
CA ASN A 201 -1.08 -2.24 -0.96
C ASN A 201 -2.39 -3.02 -0.77
N ALA A 202 -2.57 -4.14 -1.46
CA ALA A 202 -3.81 -4.94 -1.43
C ALA A 202 -4.06 -5.69 -0.11
N GLY A 203 -3.15 -5.62 0.87
CA GLY A 203 -3.17 -6.47 2.06
C GLY A 203 -4.46 -6.39 2.87
N ALA A 204 -4.94 -5.18 3.18
CA ALA A 204 -6.19 -5.02 3.91
C ALA A 204 -7.43 -5.47 3.11
N LEU A 205 -7.41 -5.31 1.78
CA LEU A 205 -8.48 -5.80 0.92
C LEU A 205 -8.53 -7.33 0.93
N ILE A 206 -7.39 -8.00 0.77
CA ILE A 206 -7.29 -9.47 0.77
C ILE A 206 -7.79 -10.02 2.10
N LYS A 207 -7.28 -9.48 3.21
CA LYS A 207 -7.71 -9.93 4.55
C LYS A 207 -9.20 -9.65 4.78
N GLY A 208 -9.68 -8.46 4.40
CA GLY A 208 -11.08 -8.07 4.56
C GLY A 208 -12.05 -8.93 3.77
N VAL A 209 -11.73 -9.23 2.50
CA VAL A 209 -12.52 -10.16 1.68
C VAL A 209 -12.53 -11.55 2.32
N THR A 210 -11.37 -12.05 2.72
CA THR A 210 -11.26 -13.39 3.33
C THR A 210 -12.12 -13.51 4.59
N GLU A 211 -12.05 -12.54 5.50
CA GLU A 211 -12.76 -12.61 6.77
C GLU A 211 -14.25 -12.30 6.67
N TYR A 212 -14.62 -11.28 5.88
CA TYR A 212 -15.99 -10.78 5.88
C TYR A 212 -16.83 -11.30 4.73
N VAL A 213 -16.23 -11.57 3.58
CA VAL A 213 -16.95 -12.08 2.40
C VAL A 213 -16.90 -13.60 2.36
N GLU A 214 -15.72 -14.20 2.55
CA GLU A 214 -15.56 -15.66 2.60
C GLU A 214 -15.90 -16.26 3.98
N ALA A 215 -16.13 -15.42 4.98
CA ALA A 215 -16.42 -15.82 6.37
C ALA A 215 -15.34 -16.75 6.97
N ARG A 216 -14.07 -16.52 6.62
CA ARG A 216 -12.93 -17.33 7.04
C ARG A 216 -11.98 -16.54 7.92
N GLU A 217 -11.86 -16.95 9.18
CA GLU A 217 -10.88 -16.38 10.10
C GLU A 217 -9.45 -16.74 9.67
N VAL A 218 -8.59 -15.73 9.53
CA VAL A 218 -7.22 -15.90 9.03
C VAL A 218 -6.24 -15.01 9.77
N GLY A 219 -5.00 -15.48 9.87
CA GLY A 219 -3.87 -14.66 10.26
C GLY A 219 -3.50 -13.65 9.18
N PHE A 220 -2.49 -12.82 9.47
CA PHE A 220 -1.95 -11.88 8.50
C PHE A 220 -1.19 -12.56 7.36
N ASP A 221 -0.76 -13.81 7.52
CA ASP A 221 -0.04 -14.60 6.50
C ASP A 221 -0.82 -14.81 5.20
N VAL A 222 -2.16 -14.66 5.23
CA VAL A 222 -2.99 -14.68 4.02
C VAL A 222 -2.53 -13.66 2.97
N VAL A 223 -1.93 -12.54 3.40
CA VAL A 223 -1.49 -11.46 2.51
C VAL A 223 -0.11 -11.72 1.91
N ASP A 224 0.66 -12.70 2.40
CA ASP A 224 2.03 -12.97 1.94
C ASP A 224 2.07 -13.40 0.46
N ARG A 225 0.95 -13.90 -0.07
CA ARG A 225 0.78 -14.22 -1.50
C ARG A 225 0.94 -12.99 -2.41
N ILE A 226 0.88 -11.77 -1.86
CA ILE A 226 1.22 -10.54 -2.60
C ILE A 226 2.63 -10.65 -3.20
N GLY A 227 3.62 -11.16 -2.45
CA GLY A 227 4.98 -11.31 -2.97
C GLY A 227 5.07 -12.21 -4.20
N GLN A 228 4.30 -13.30 -4.24
CA GLN A 228 4.21 -14.18 -5.41
C GLN A 228 3.52 -13.50 -6.60
N ASN A 229 2.46 -12.73 -6.34
CA ASN A 229 1.79 -11.97 -7.38
C ASN A 229 2.71 -10.88 -7.97
N VAL A 230 3.50 -10.21 -7.13
CA VAL A 230 4.50 -9.25 -7.57
C VAL A 230 5.53 -9.93 -8.47
N LEU A 231 6.11 -11.06 -8.03
CA LEU A 231 7.09 -11.79 -8.83
C LEU A 231 6.52 -12.18 -10.21
N MET A 232 5.29 -12.72 -10.25
CA MET A 232 4.59 -13.05 -11.50
C MET A 232 4.42 -11.83 -12.42
N VAL A 233 4.05 -10.67 -11.88
CA VAL A 233 3.91 -9.43 -12.66
C VAL A 233 5.25 -9.00 -13.24
N LEU A 234 6.31 -9.01 -12.42
CA LEU A 234 7.65 -8.58 -12.82
C LEU A 234 8.23 -9.50 -13.91
N GLU A 235 8.21 -10.82 -13.70
CA GLU A 235 8.72 -11.80 -14.66
C GLU A 235 7.99 -11.71 -16.01
N ARG A 236 6.68 -11.49 -15.98
CA ARG A 236 5.88 -11.33 -17.20
C ARG A 236 6.16 -10.00 -17.90
N ALA A 237 6.35 -8.91 -17.14
CA ALA A 237 6.72 -7.61 -17.69
C ALA A 237 8.07 -7.67 -18.43
N ASP A 238 9.06 -8.33 -17.84
CA ASP A 238 10.37 -8.55 -18.47
C ASP A 238 10.26 -9.40 -19.73
N LYS A 239 9.53 -10.51 -19.67
CA LYS A 239 9.32 -11.40 -20.82
C LYS A 239 8.60 -10.71 -21.99
N GLU A 240 7.64 -9.84 -21.71
CA GLU A 240 6.86 -9.13 -22.72
C GLU A 240 7.48 -7.78 -23.13
N GLY A 241 8.50 -7.29 -22.42
CA GLY A 241 9.10 -5.98 -22.65
C GLY A 241 8.16 -4.82 -22.36
N ARG A 242 7.28 -4.95 -21.36
CA ARG A 242 6.20 -4.01 -21.03
C ARG A 242 6.38 -3.41 -19.63
N THR A 243 5.62 -2.36 -19.33
CA THR A 243 5.62 -1.78 -17.98
C THR A 243 4.84 -2.66 -17.01
N THR A 244 5.25 -2.67 -15.74
CA THR A 244 4.65 -3.53 -14.71
C THR A 244 3.19 -3.17 -14.44
N ASN A 245 2.82 -1.88 -14.52
CA ASN A 245 1.43 -1.43 -14.40
C ASN A 245 0.54 -1.94 -15.55
N GLU A 246 1.05 -1.97 -16.80
CA GLU A 246 0.31 -2.54 -17.92
C GLU A 246 0.12 -4.06 -17.80
N VAL A 247 1.15 -4.77 -17.32
CA VAL A 247 1.11 -6.21 -17.14
C VAL A 247 0.18 -6.60 -15.99
N ALA A 248 0.19 -5.86 -14.89
CA ALA A 248 -0.73 -6.08 -13.77
C ALA A 248 -2.20 -5.86 -14.21
N ASP A 249 -2.48 -4.82 -15.00
CA ASP A 249 -3.81 -4.60 -15.59
C ASP A 249 -4.23 -5.75 -16.51
N LEU A 250 -3.31 -6.26 -17.34
CA LEU A 250 -3.58 -7.38 -18.23
C LEU A 250 -3.92 -8.65 -17.44
N ILE A 251 -3.10 -9.00 -16.45
CA ILE A 251 -3.33 -10.16 -15.58
C ILE A 251 -4.70 -10.06 -14.89
N ALA A 252 -5.06 -8.86 -14.40
CA ALA A 252 -6.36 -8.64 -13.77
C ALA A 252 -7.51 -8.88 -14.76
N ARG A 253 -7.42 -8.38 -16.01
CA ARG A 253 -8.43 -8.60 -17.05
C ARG A 253 -8.56 -10.07 -17.44
N GLU A 254 -7.45 -10.79 -17.56
CA GLU A 254 -7.45 -12.22 -17.87
C GLU A 254 -8.11 -13.06 -16.78
N ARG A 255 -7.95 -12.68 -15.51
CA ARG A 255 -8.61 -13.38 -14.39
C ARG A 255 -10.12 -13.11 -14.30
N LEU A 256 -10.60 -12.04 -14.92
CA LEU A 256 -12.02 -11.67 -14.94
C LEU A 256 -12.78 -12.20 -16.16
N ALA A 257 -12.07 -12.61 -17.21
CA ALA A 257 -12.63 -13.17 -18.44
C ALA A 257 -13.08 -14.62 -18.25
#